data_AF-A0A2V7QSP1-F1
#
_entry.id   AF-A0A2V7QSP1-F1
#
_cell.length_a   1.000
_cell.length_b   1.000
_cell.length_c   1.000
_cell.angle_alpha   90.00
_cell.angle_beta   90.00
_cell.angle_gamma   90.00
#
_symmetry.space_group_name_H-M   'P 1'
#
loop_
_entity.id
_entity.type
_entity.pdbx_description
1 polymer ?
#
loop_
_entity_poly.entity_id
_entity_poly.type
_entity_poly.pdbx_seq_one_letter_code
_entity_poly.pdbx_strand_id
1 'polypeptide(L)'
;MIASRFATARAVASVATLLMTLAGCQDEKREFREMPPAGSPVSAVRESELQPGGAIVTESTKSPYGSNAYALSEGKRLFNQMNCSGCHSQGGGGIGPALMDDDWIYGSDPSQIFSTIIEGSPNGMPSYKGKIGNQQAWQIVAYVRSLSGLEGTSVSSAREEHIYVVPDLQLRSAQKPKNTKPGQ
;
A
#
# COMPACT_ATOMS: atom_id res chain seq x y z
N MET A 1 0.89 -65.62 14.93
CA MET A 1 1.48 -64.43 15.62
C MET A 1 1.71 -63.21 14.72
N ILE A 2 1.55 -63.30 13.40
CA ILE A 2 1.88 -62.19 12.46
C ILE A 2 0.75 -61.14 12.34
N ALA A 3 -0.52 -61.54 12.41
CA ALA A 3 -1.68 -60.64 12.25
C ALA A 3 -1.80 -59.56 13.34
N SER A 4 -1.36 -59.84 14.58
CA SER A 4 -1.44 -58.91 15.70
C SER A 4 -0.46 -57.73 15.57
N ARG A 5 0.65 -57.90 14.85
CA ARG A 5 1.67 -56.85 14.66
C ARG A 5 1.31 -55.83 13.59
N PHE A 6 0.48 -56.20 12.62
CA PHE A 6 -0.03 -55.26 11.61
C PHE A 6 -1.20 -54.41 12.14
N ALA A 7 -2.02 -54.97 13.03
CA ALA A 7 -3.10 -54.22 13.68
C ALA A 7 -2.57 -53.15 14.63
N THR A 8 -1.52 -53.45 15.40
CA THR A 8 -0.86 -52.48 16.29
C THR A 8 -0.11 -51.42 15.50
N ALA A 9 0.57 -51.76 14.40
CA ALA A 9 1.24 -50.79 13.54
C ALA A 9 0.27 -49.78 12.90
N ARG A 10 -0.90 -50.25 12.42
CA ARG A 10 -1.95 -49.37 11.87
C ARG A 10 -2.57 -48.47 12.94
N ALA A 11 -2.83 -49.01 14.14
CA ALA A 11 -3.39 -48.22 15.24
C ALA A 11 -2.42 -47.10 15.70
N VAL A 12 -1.12 -47.39 15.79
CA VAL A 12 -0.11 -46.39 16.17
C VAL A 12 0.03 -45.30 15.10
N ALA A 13 -0.01 -45.66 13.81
CA ALA A 13 0.02 -44.69 12.73
C ALA A 13 -1.21 -43.77 12.71
N SER A 14 -2.42 -44.31 12.96
CA SER A 14 -3.65 -43.51 13.05
C SER A 14 -3.63 -42.54 14.24
N VAL A 15 -3.14 -42.98 15.40
CA VAL A 15 -3.02 -42.12 16.59
C VAL A 15 -1.96 -41.04 16.39
N ALA A 16 -0.82 -41.36 15.77
CA ALA A 16 0.24 -40.39 15.49
C ALA A 16 -0.22 -39.31 14.49
N THR A 17 -0.96 -39.70 13.45
CA THR A 17 -1.49 -38.74 12.45
C THR A 17 -2.54 -37.82 13.08
N LEU A 18 -3.41 -38.36 13.94
CA LEU A 18 -4.40 -37.57 14.67
C LEU A 18 -3.72 -36.58 15.62
N LEU A 19 -2.72 -37.00 16.40
CA LEU A 19 -1.97 -36.13 17.30
C LEU A 19 -1.25 -34.99 16.55
N MET A 20 -0.69 -35.25 15.37
CA MET A 20 -0.07 -34.20 14.53
C MET A 20 -1.07 -33.17 14.02
N THR A 21 -2.29 -33.58 13.66
CA THR A 21 -3.33 -32.62 13.23
C THR A 21 -3.82 -31.74 14.38
N LEU A 22 -3.93 -32.27 15.60
CA LEU A 22 -4.32 -31.47 16.77
C LEU A 22 -3.20 -30.53 17.25
N ALA A 23 -1.92 -30.91 17.09
CA ALA A 23 -0.78 -30.05 17.43
C ALA A 23 -0.52 -28.94 16.39
N GLY A 24 -1.11 -29.03 15.18
CA GLY A 24 -0.99 -28.04 14.11
C GLY A 24 -1.88 -26.80 14.28
N CYS A 25 -2.82 -26.81 15.22
CA CYS A 25 -3.64 -25.64 15.56
C CYS A 25 -2.90 -24.73 16.56
N GLN A 26 -1.76 -24.17 16.15
CA GLN A 26 -1.21 -23.00 16.85
C GLN A 26 -2.10 -21.81 16.49
N ASP A 27 -2.90 -21.36 17.45
CA ASP A 27 -3.72 -20.16 17.36
C ASP A 27 -2.78 -18.97 17.10
N GLU A 28 -2.74 -18.49 15.86
CA GLU A 28 -1.98 -17.30 15.50
C GLU A 28 -2.65 -16.11 16.15
N LYS A 29 -2.18 -15.74 17.34
CA LYS A 29 -2.61 -14.54 18.04
C LYS A 29 -2.37 -13.35 17.12
N ARG A 30 -3.44 -12.90 16.45
CA ARG A 30 -3.47 -11.58 15.82
C ARG A 30 -3.33 -10.56 16.94
N GLU A 31 -2.09 -10.16 17.22
CA GLU A 31 -1.88 -8.98 18.04
C GLU A 31 -2.44 -7.79 17.29
N PHE A 32 -3.59 -7.31 17.77
CA PHE A 32 -4.13 -6.04 17.35
C PHE A 32 -3.08 -5.01 17.72
N ARG A 33 -2.46 -4.38 16.71
CA ARG A 33 -1.44 -3.35 16.95
C ARG A 33 -2.09 -2.25 17.78
N GLU A 34 -1.72 -2.19 19.05
CA GLU A 34 -2.11 -1.12 19.96
C GLU A 34 -1.82 0.22 19.28
N MET A 35 -2.83 1.08 19.23
CA MET A 35 -2.69 2.42 18.70
C MET A 35 -1.52 3.11 19.40
N PRO A 36 -0.59 3.78 18.69
CA PRO A 36 0.31 4.70 19.37
C PRO A 36 -0.56 5.68 20.17
N PRO A 37 -0.22 5.96 21.45
CA PRO A 37 -1.06 6.81 22.29
C PRO A 37 -1.35 8.11 21.56
N ALA A 38 -2.62 8.50 21.56
CA ALA A 38 -3.13 9.76 21.05
C ALA A 38 -2.64 10.94 21.91
N GLY A 39 -1.32 11.10 22.01
CA GLY A 39 -0.67 11.95 23.00
C GLY A 39 0.78 12.27 22.68
N SER A 40 1.20 12.24 21.40
CA SER A 40 2.33 13.10 21.05
C SER A 40 1.83 14.54 21.11
N PRO A 41 2.39 15.41 21.96
CA PRO A 41 2.03 16.82 21.92
C PRO A 41 2.33 17.31 20.51
N VAL A 42 1.31 17.82 19.83
CA VAL A 42 1.51 18.65 18.64
C VAL A 42 2.44 19.77 19.09
N SER A 43 3.71 19.67 18.70
CA SER A 43 4.68 20.73 18.94
C SER A 43 4.06 21.99 18.33
N ALA A 44 3.96 23.01 19.19
CA ALA A 44 3.30 24.27 18.91
C ALA A 44 3.59 24.74 17.48
N VAL A 45 2.53 25.16 16.79
CA VAL A 45 2.63 25.97 15.57
C VAL A 45 3.68 27.05 15.84
N ARG A 46 4.85 26.93 15.22
CA ARG A 46 5.79 28.04 15.14
C ARG A 46 5.31 28.90 13.97
N GLU A 47 4.51 29.91 14.29
CA GLU A 47 4.53 31.11 13.47
C GLU A 47 5.86 31.81 13.77
N SER A 48 6.77 31.83 12.79
CA SER A 48 7.58 33.03 12.54
C SER A 48 8.54 32.89 11.36
N GLU A 49 8.56 34.01 10.64
CA GLU A 49 9.66 34.67 9.94
C GLU A 49 10.31 34.02 8.71
N LEU A 50 10.22 34.78 7.61
CA LEU A 50 10.96 34.63 6.36
C LEU A 50 12.43 34.24 6.59
N GLN A 51 12.87 33.09 6.06
CA GLN A 51 14.30 32.80 5.83
C GLN A 51 14.48 31.96 4.54
N PRO A 52 15.38 32.37 3.63
CA PRO A 52 15.65 31.66 2.38
C PRO A 52 16.64 30.49 2.57
N GLY A 53 16.38 29.38 1.88
CA GLY A 53 17.36 28.34 1.53
C GLY A 53 17.90 27.45 2.67
N GLY A 54 17.37 26.23 2.78
CA GLY A 54 18.02 25.15 3.52
C GLY A 54 17.04 24.01 3.86
N ALA A 55 17.21 22.85 3.21
CA ALA A 55 16.41 21.67 3.46
C ALA A 55 16.62 21.12 4.89
N ILE A 56 15.55 21.07 5.67
CA ILE A 56 15.41 20.11 6.78
C ILE A 56 14.01 19.49 6.65
N VAL A 57 13.91 18.42 5.86
CA VAL A 57 12.82 17.44 5.95
C VAL A 57 13.42 16.12 6.39
N THR A 58 13.81 16.07 7.66
CA THR A 58 14.15 14.82 8.33
C THR A 58 13.03 14.55 9.33
N GLU A 59 12.40 13.38 9.22
CA GLU A 59 11.39 12.77 10.12
C GLU A 59 9.89 12.82 9.76
N SER A 60 9.36 13.78 8.99
CA SER A 60 7.87 13.92 8.84
C SER A 60 7.24 13.29 7.57
N THR A 61 8.01 12.65 6.69
CA THR A 61 7.55 12.33 5.32
C THR A 61 7.48 10.82 5.04
N LYS A 62 7.13 9.99 6.04
CA LYS A 62 6.85 8.57 5.80
C LYS A 62 5.39 8.29 6.15
N SER A 63 4.58 7.95 5.15
CA SER A 63 3.24 7.40 5.40
C SER A 63 3.39 6.26 6.42
N PRO A 64 2.60 6.23 7.51
CA PRO A 64 2.68 5.13 8.49
C PRO A 64 2.34 3.77 7.85
N TYR A 65 1.85 3.76 6.61
CA TYR A 65 1.48 2.57 5.85
C TYR A 65 2.33 2.35 4.59
N GLY A 66 3.45 3.06 4.47
CA GLY A 66 4.30 2.94 3.29
C GLY A 66 4.70 1.48 3.02
N SER A 67 4.38 0.97 1.84
CA SER A 67 4.66 -0.39 1.35
C SER A 67 4.00 -1.56 2.12
N ASN A 68 2.99 -1.30 2.95
CA ASN A 68 2.23 -2.34 3.64
C ASN A 68 1.16 -2.97 2.73
N ALA A 69 1.27 -4.27 2.45
CA ALA A 69 0.34 -4.98 1.55
C ALA A 69 -1.14 -4.90 1.97
N TYR A 70 -1.42 -4.93 3.27
CA TYR A 70 -2.78 -4.77 3.80
C TYR A 70 -3.30 -3.35 3.53
N ALA A 71 -2.49 -2.33 3.78
CA ALA A 71 -2.89 -0.95 3.52
C ALA A 71 -3.09 -0.65 2.03
N LEU A 72 -2.30 -1.25 1.14
CA LEU A 72 -2.50 -1.17 -0.31
C LEU A 72 -3.82 -1.82 -0.74
N SER A 73 -4.13 -3.01 -0.22
CA SER A 73 -5.39 -3.70 -0.50
C SER A 73 -6.61 -2.91 -0.01
N GLU A 74 -6.57 -2.43 1.23
CA GLU A 74 -7.64 -1.61 1.79
C GLU A 74 -7.76 -0.25 1.10
N GLY A 75 -6.63 0.38 0.77
CA GLY A 75 -6.58 1.62 0.00
C GLY A 75 -7.24 1.47 -1.37
N LYS A 76 -6.96 0.38 -2.09
CA LYS A 76 -7.61 0.05 -3.37
C LYS A 76 -9.12 -0.14 -3.21
N ARG A 77 -9.55 -0.85 -2.16
CA ARG A 77 -10.97 -1.06 -1.87
C ARG A 77 -11.67 0.28 -1.61
N LEU A 78 -11.10 1.10 -0.74
CA LEU A 78 -11.62 2.43 -0.39
C LEU A 78 -11.63 3.39 -1.58
N PHE A 79 -10.58 3.39 -2.40
CA PHE A 79 -10.49 4.21 -3.62
C PHE A 79 -11.68 3.97 -4.56
N ASN A 80 -12.11 2.71 -4.70
CA ASN A 80 -13.29 2.37 -5.50
C ASN A 80 -14.59 2.73 -4.78
N GLN A 81 -14.71 2.46 -3.48
CA GLN A 81 -15.92 2.75 -2.70
C GLN A 81 -16.23 4.25 -2.60
N MET A 82 -15.18 5.07 -2.48
CA MET A 82 -15.30 6.53 -2.42
C MET A 82 -15.42 7.19 -3.80
N ASN A 83 -15.60 6.36 -4.85
CA ASN A 83 -15.73 6.77 -6.25
C ASN A 83 -14.55 7.61 -6.77
N CYS A 84 -13.35 7.42 -6.23
CA CYS A 84 -12.15 8.09 -6.73
C CYS A 84 -11.85 7.66 -8.17
N SER A 85 -12.10 6.38 -8.49
CA SER A 85 -11.95 5.82 -9.83
C SER A 85 -12.86 6.45 -10.87
N GLY A 86 -14.03 6.96 -10.48
CA GLY A 86 -14.97 7.63 -11.39
C GLY A 86 -14.43 8.95 -11.95
N CYS A 87 -13.62 9.68 -11.17
CA CYS A 87 -13.02 10.94 -11.63
C CYS A 87 -11.60 10.75 -12.18
N HIS A 88 -10.81 9.85 -11.58
CA HIS A 88 -9.41 9.64 -11.92
C HIS A 88 -9.18 8.43 -12.84
N SER A 89 -10.23 7.81 -13.39
CA SER A 89 -10.18 6.63 -14.28
C SER A 89 -9.20 5.54 -13.82
N GLN A 90 -9.37 5.06 -12.59
CA GLN A 90 -8.48 4.07 -11.95
C GLN A 90 -7.01 4.53 -11.81
N GLY A 91 -6.75 5.83 -11.88
CA GLY A 91 -5.42 6.45 -11.83
C GLY A 91 -4.96 7.02 -13.17
N GLY A 92 -5.61 6.68 -14.29
CA GLY A 92 -5.23 7.15 -15.62
C GLY A 92 -5.63 8.59 -15.95
N GLY A 93 -6.30 9.28 -15.02
CA GLY A 93 -6.80 10.63 -15.20
C GLY A 93 -8.14 10.70 -15.94
N GLY A 94 -8.68 11.90 -16.12
CA GLY A 94 -9.99 12.11 -16.73
C GLY A 94 -10.59 13.43 -16.26
N ILE A 95 -11.62 13.36 -15.42
CA ILE A 95 -12.16 14.56 -14.75
C ILE A 95 -11.11 15.12 -13.78
N GLY A 96 -10.47 14.23 -13.01
CA GLY A 96 -9.30 14.55 -12.20
C GLY A 96 -7.99 14.26 -12.94
N PRO A 97 -6.85 14.78 -12.45
CA PRO A 97 -5.54 14.48 -13.01
C PRO A 97 -5.22 12.98 -12.94
N ALA A 98 -4.28 12.53 -13.77
CA ALA A 98 -3.70 11.20 -13.59
C ALA A 98 -2.95 11.14 -12.25
N LEU A 99 -2.93 9.94 -11.67
CA LEU A 99 -2.29 9.65 -10.38
C LEU A 99 -1.17 8.62 -10.52
N MET A 100 -0.99 8.10 -11.74
CA MET A 100 0.02 7.11 -12.11
C MET A 100 1.23 7.73 -12.82
N ASP A 101 1.18 9.01 -13.17
CA ASP A 101 2.28 9.74 -13.79
C ASP A 101 3.13 10.47 -12.73
N ASP A 102 4.15 11.18 -13.23
CA ASP A 102 5.10 11.93 -12.41
C ASP A 102 4.65 13.41 -12.20
N ASP A 103 3.52 13.83 -12.78
CA ASP A 103 3.07 15.22 -12.83
C ASP A 103 2.10 15.56 -11.68
N TRP A 104 2.64 15.77 -10.48
CA TRP A 104 1.86 16.04 -9.27
C TRP A 104 1.54 17.53 -9.07
N ILE A 105 0.31 17.95 -9.37
CA ILE A 105 -0.16 19.34 -9.26
C ILE A 105 -0.13 19.87 -7.82
N TYR A 106 -0.41 19.01 -6.83
CA TYR A 106 -0.42 19.35 -5.39
C TYR A 106 0.74 18.73 -4.60
N GLY A 107 1.71 18.15 -5.32
CA GLY A 107 2.84 17.43 -4.75
C GLY A 107 2.55 15.96 -4.40
N SER A 108 3.62 15.17 -4.36
CA SER A 108 3.58 13.71 -4.21
C SER A 108 3.86 13.23 -2.78
N ASP A 109 4.16 14.14 -1.85
CA ASP A 109 4.44 13.75 -0.47
C ASP A 109 3.18 13.16 0.19
N PRO A 110 3.32 12.13 1.05
CA PRO A 110 2.16 11.46 1.62
C PRO A 110 1.23 12.41 2.39
N SER A 111 1.81 13.38 3.10
CA SER A 111 1.07 14.40 3.85
C SER A 111 0.31 15.37 2.94
N GLN A 112 0.87 15.70 1.77
CA GLN A 112 0.20 16.54 0.77
C GLN A 112 -1.01 15.81 0.19
N ILE A 113 -0.82 14.56 -0.27
CA ILE A 113 -1.91 13.73 -0.79
C ILE A 113 -3.00 13.54 0.27
N PHE A 114 -2.62 13.27 1.52
CA PHE A 114 -3.56 13.17 2.63
C PHE A 114 -4.38 14.45 2.80
N SER A 115 -3.72 15.61 2.80
CA SER A 115 -4.39 16.90 2.94
C SER A 115 -5.35 17.17 1.77
N THR A 116 -4.94 16.88 0.54
CA THR A 116 -5.80 17.01 -0.65
C THR A 116 -7.02 16.10 -0.57
N ILE A 117 -6.90 14.88 -0.05
CA ILE A 117 -8.06 13.98 0.13
C ILE A 117 -9.00 14.52 1.21
N ILE A 118 -8.49 14.92 2.36
CA ILE A 118 -9.34 15.35 3.48
C ILE A 118 -9.99 16.69 3.18
N GLU A 119 -9.23 17.69 2.76
CA GLU A 119 -9.74 19.05 2.57
C GLU A 119 -10.33 19.26 1.18
N GLY A 120 -10.04 18.39 0.21
CA GLY A 120 -10.45 18.55 -1.19
C GLY A 120 -9.58 19.56 -1.93
N SER A 121 -10.03 19.97 -3.11
CA SER A 121 -9.39 21.03 -3.90
C SER A 121 -10.44 21.98 -4.49
N PRO A 122 -10.14 23.29 -4.59
CA PRO A 122 -11.02 24.25 -5.27
C PRO A 122 -11.29 23.90 -6.74
N ASN A 123 -10.45 23.06 -7.37
CA ASN A 123 -10.58 22.65 -8.77
C ASN A 123 -11.51 21.44 -8.97
N GLY A 124 -12.47 21.21 -8.06
CA GLY A 124 -13.54 20.23 -8.25
C GLY A 124 -13.32 18.87 -7.58
N MET A 125 -12.22 18.67 -6.84
CA MET A 125 -12.07 17.47 -5.99
C MET A 125 -12.82 17.70 -4.67
N PRO A 126 -13.83 16.88 -4.33
CA PRO A 126 -14.60 17.07 -3.10
C PRO A 126 -13.77 16.80 -1.85
N SER A 127 -14.13 17.43 -0.74
CA SER A 127 -13.61 17.09 0.58
C SER A 127 -14.17 15.75 1.07
N TYR A 128 -13.30 14.92 1.63
CA TYR A 128 -13.68 13.65 2.28
C TYR A 128 -13.63 13.72 3.82
N LYS A 129 -13.43 14.92 4.39
CA LYS A 129 -13.50 15.16 5.84
C LYS A 129 -14.82 14.69 6.41
N GLY A 130 -14.77 13.87 7.45
CA GLY A 130 -15.96 13.29 8.10
C GLY A 130 -16.67 12.20 7.29
N LYS A 131 -16.25 11.92 6.04
CA LYS A 131 -16.74 10.78 5.24
C LYS A 131 -15.88 9.54 5.41
N ILE A 132 -14.58 9.73 5.64
CA ILE A 132 -13.61 8.68 5.93
C ILE A 132 -12.78 9.05 7.15
N GLY A 133 -12.32 8.03 7.89
CA GLY A 133 -11.39 8.22 9.00
C GLY A 133 -9.96 8.46 8.54
N ASN A 134 -9.12 9.04 9.40
CA ASN A 134 -7.71 9.33 9.09
C ASN A 134 -6.94 8.07 8.64
N GLN A 135 -7.17 6.94 9.28
CA GLN A 135 -6.56 5.66 8.89
C GLN A 135 -6.94 5.26 7.45
N GLN A 136 -8.21 5.40 7.09
CA GLN A 136 -8.70 5.09 5.75
C GLN A 136 -8.10 6.03 4.71
N ALA A 137 -8.00 7.33 5.02
CA ALA A 137 -7.34 8.28 4.16
C ALA A 137 -5.87 7.92 3.93
N TRP A 138 -5.13 7.53 4.97
CA TRP A 138 -3.76 7.07 4.82
C TRP A 138 -3.61 5.77 4.02
N GLN A 139 -4.57 4.85 4.10
CA GLN A 139 -4.61 3.66 3.23
C GLN A 139 -4.81 4.05 1.77
N ILE A 140 -5.71 5.02 1.49
CA ILE A 140 -5.89 5.57 0.14
C ILE A 140 -4.59 6.23 -0.34
N VAL A 141 -3.91 7.02 0.49
CA VAL A 141 -2.62 7.65 0.15
C VAL A 141 -1.59 6.60 -0.26
N ALA A 142 -1.46 5.52 0.51
CA ALA A 142 -0.55 4.42 0.16
C ALA A 142 -0.91 3.82 -1.20
N TYR A 143 -2.20 3.54 -1.44
CA TYR A 143 -2.62 3.00 -2.74
C TYR A 143 -2.36 3.98 -3.90
N VAL A 144 -2.69 5.27 -3.74
CA VAL A 144 -2.48 6.29 -4.78
C VAL A 144 -0.99 6.42 -5.14
N ARG A 145 -0.10 6.46 -4.15
CA ARG A 145 1.35 6.46 -4.39
C ARG A 145 1.85 5.18 -5.05
N SER A 146 1.19 4.04 -4.82
CA SER A 146 1.55 2.79 -5.49
C SER A 146 1.23 2.80 -6.99
N LEU A 147 0.26 3.63 -7.43
CA LEU A 147 -0.10 3.75 -8.85
C LEU A 147 1.02 4.39 -9.68
N SER A 148 1.80 5.28 -9.07
CA SER A 148 2.96 5.96 -9.66
C SER A 148 4.30 5.30 -9.29
N GLY A 149 4.27 4.14 -8.63
CA GLY A 149 5.49 3.44 -8.19
C GLY A 149 6.26 4.13 -7.05
N LEU A 150 5.66 5.13 -6.39
CA LEU A 150 6.24 5.87 -5.27
C LEU A 150 6.14 5.13 -3.92
N GLU A 151 5.40 4.02 -3.88
CA GLU A 151 5.47 3.05 -2.80
C GLU A 151 6.51 1.99 -3.18
N GLY A 152 7.64 1.99 -2.47
CA GLY A 152 8.77 1.11 -2.77
C GLY A 152 8.34 -0.34 -2.95
N THR A 153 9.04 -1.03 -3.87
CA THR A 153 8.87 -2.40 -4.35
C THR A 153 9.04 -3.49 -3.26
N SER A 154 8.66 -3.24 -2.01
CA SER A 154 8.85 -4.19 -0.90
C SER A 154 7.84 -5.35 -0.92
N VAL A 155 6.77 -5.25 -1.71
CA VAL A 155 5.90 -6.41 -2.01
C VAL A 155 6.61 -7.44 -2.91
N SER A 156 7.74 -7.09 -3.54
CA SER A 156 8.63 -8.05 -4.20
C SER A 156 9.89 -8.39 -3.40
N SER A 157 10.32 -7.55 -2.46
CA SER A 157 11.57 -7.78 -1.70
C SER A 157 11.38 -8.52 -0.38
N ALA A 158 10.14 -8.85 0.01
CA ALA A 158 9.86 -9.60 1.24
C ALA A 158 9.95 -11.13 1.07
N ARG A 159 10.14 -11.64 -0.16
CA ARG A 159 10.79 -12.93 -0.33
C ARG A 159 12.26 -12.64 -0.63
N GLU A 160 13.14 -12.95 0.30
CA GLU A 160 14.55 -13.17 0.04
C GLU A 160 14.65 -14.42 -0.87
N GLU A 161 14.22 -14.31 -2.12
CA GLU A 161 14.55 -15.31 -3.13
C GLU A 161 15.94 -14.96 -3.61
N HIS A 162 16.89 -15.79 -3.19
CA HIS A 162 18.22 -15.91 -3.74
C HIS A 162 18.13 -16.30 -5.24
N ILE A 163 17.60 -15.41 -6.06
CA ILE A 163 17.56 -15.51 -7.51
C ILE A 163 18.58 -14.52 -8.01
N TYR A 164 19.64 -15.05 -8.62
CA TYR A 164 20.63 -14.31 -9.39
C TYR A 164 19.90 -13.35 -10.34
N VAL A 165 19.87 -12.05 -10.02
CA VAL A 165 19.38 -11.01 -10.92
C VAL A 165 20.39 -10.90 -12.06
N VAL A 166 20.04 -11.41 -13.25
CA VAL A 166 20.77 -11.10 -14.48
C VAL A 166 20.51 -9.63 -14.85
N PRO A 167 21.53 -8.74 -14.85
CA PRO A 167 21.33 -7.28 -14.88
C PRO A 167 20.89 -6.65 -16.22
N ASP A 168 20.30 -7.39 -17.16
CA ASP A 168 20.15 -6.89 -18.55
C ASP A 168 18.70 -6.57 -18.98
N LEU A 169 17.68 -6.98 -18.22
CA LEU A 169 16.29 -6.83 -18.70
C LEU A 169 15.66 -5.45 -18.45
N GLN A 170 16.31 -4.54 -17.72
CA GLN A 170 15.83 -3.17 -17.52
C GLN A 170 16.21 -2.19 -18.65
N LEU A 171 16.95 -2.64 -19.68
CA LEU A 171 17.41 -1.82 -20.81
C LEU A 171 16.63 -2.05 -22.12
N ARG A 172 15.40 -2.57 -22.06
CA ARG A 172 14.49 -2.45 -23.22
C ARG A 172 13.93 -1.03 -23.25
N SER A 173 14.63 -0.19 -23.99
CA SER A 173 14.29 1.19 -24.32
C SER A 173 12.82 1.34 -24.71
N ALA A 174 12.18 2.40 -24.20
CA ALA A 174 10.81 2.79 -24.49
C ALA A 174 10.53 2.73 -26.00
N GLN A 175 9.65 1.81 -26.41
CA GLN A 175 9.23 1.72 -27.79
C GLN A 175 8.26 2.87 -28.11
N LYS A 176 8.73 3.80 -28.95
CA LYS A 176 7.96 4.94 -29.45
C LYS A 176 6.66 4.44 -30.12
N PRO A 177 5.47 4.93 -29.73
CA PRO A 177 4.22 4.51 -30.36
C PRO A 177 4.18 4.96 -31.82
N LYS A 178 3.89 4.02 -32.74
CA LYS A 178 3.69 4.29 -34.16
C LYS A 178 2.26 4.79 -34.37
N ASN A 179 2.08 6.09 -34.52
CA ASN A 179 0.81 6.67 -34.96
C ASN A 179 0.56 6.28 -36.43
N THR A 180 -0.31 5.30 -36.65
CA THR A 180 -0.83 4.95 -37.97
C THR A 180 -2.31 5.31 -37.98
N LYS A 181 -2.70 6.27 -38.82
CA LYS A 181 -4.12 6.64 -39.01
C LYS A 181 -4.88 5.44 -39.63
N PRO A 182 -6.16 5.21 -39.29
CA PRO A 182 -7.00 4.27 -40.03
C PRO A 182 -7.22 4.80 -41.46
N GLY A 183 -7.09 3.92 -42.44
CA GLY A 183 -6.99 4.25 -43.86
C GLY A 183 -8.24 4.83 -44.51
N GLN A 184 -7.99 5.61 -45.55
CA GLN A 184 -8.64 5.49 -46.85
C GLN A 184 -7.62 4.90 -47.82
#